data_AF-C0EJA0-F1
#
_entry.id   AF-C0EJA0-F1
#
_cell.length_a   1.000
_cell.length_b   1.000
_cell.length_c   1.000
_cell.angle_alpha   90.00
_cell.angle_beta   90.00
_cell.angle_gamma   90.00
#
_symmetry.space_group_name_H-M   'P 1'
#
loop_
_entity.id
_entity.type
_entity.pdbx_description
1 polymer ?
#
loop_
_entity_poly.entity_id
_entity_poly.type
_entity_poly.pdbx_seq_one_letter_code
_entity_poly.pdbx_strand_id
1 'polypeptide(L)'
;YNGQTITYDEIGNPTYYYNDLSLYWENGRQLSGGGTGAAGGSFSYDYNDAGLRVRKSGGFGTIDFYYNGDQLLSQVSDTGIQMDFLYDDAESLIGFLYNGTAYYYVRNLQNDIIGILDSDGNQVVSYVYDSWGKLISTSGSLADTIGFQNPFRYRGYYYDQETGFYYLQSRYYDP
;
A
#
# COMPACT_ATOMS: atom_id res chain seq x y z
N TYR A 1 -20.84 -2.72 -12.05
CA TYR A 1 -20.44 -1.44 -12.71
C TYR A 1 -19.82 -1.77 -14.05
N ASN A 2 -20.08 -0.96 -15.08
CA ASN A 2 -19.65 -1.24 -16.47
C ASN A 2 -19.92 -2.68 -16.93
N GLY A 3 -21.06 -3.25 -16.54
CA GLY A 3 -21.46 -4.62 -16.91
C GLY A 3 -20.83 -5.74 -16.08
N GLN A 4 -19.85 -5.46 -15.21
CA GLN A 4 -19.29 -6.44 -14.28
C GLN A 4 -20.14 -6.53 -13.01
N THR A 5 -20.43 -7.75 -12.58
CA THR A 5 -21.15 -8.07 -11.35
C THR A 5 -20.22 -7.93 -10.15
N ILE A 6 -20.69 -7.25 -9.11
CA ILE A 6 -20.08 -7.29 -7.78
C ILE A 6 -21.04 -8.04 -6.88
N THR A 7 -20.53 -8.98 -6.09
CA THR A 7 -21.30 -9.67 -5.05
C THR A 7 -20.83 -9.25 -3.68
N TYR A 8 -21.72 -9.36 -2.70
CA TYR A 8 -21.47 -8.94 -1.32
C TYR A 8 -21.88 -10.03 -0.34
N ASP A 9 -21.27 -10.03 0.84
CA ASP A 9 -21.78 -10.75 2.00
C ASP A 9 -22.96 -10.01 2.66
N GLU A 10 -23.50 -10.57 3.75
CA GLU A 10 -24.68 -10.03 4.46
C GLU A 10 -24.46 -8.64 5.09
N ILE A 11 -23.21 -8.22 5.30
CA ILE A 11 -22.86 -6.94 5.92
C ILE A 11 -22.25 -5.94 4.93
N GLY A 12 -22.29 -6.27 3.63
CA GLY A 12 -21.94 -5.40 2.53
C GLY A 12 -20.46 -5.38 2.17
N ASN A 13 -19.66 -6.37 2.60
CA ASN A 13 -18.31 -6.51 2.09
C ASN A 13 -18.34 -7.17 0.71
N PRO A 14 -17.60 -6.65 -0.29
CA PRO A 14 -17.56 -7.26 -1.61
C PRO A 14 -16.86 -8.62 -1.54
N THR A 15 -17.47 -9.69 -2.04
CA THR A 15 -16.90 -11.06 -2.07
C THR A 15 -16.36 -11.45 -3.45
N TYR A 16 -16.87 -10.81 -4.49
CA TYR A 16 -16.35 -10.84 -5.85
C TYR A 16 -16.47 -9.43 -6.43
N TYR A 17 -15.40 -8.94 -7.01
CA TYR A 17 -15.20 -7.55 -7.39
C TYR A 17 -14.70 -7.42 -8.83
N TYR A 18 -14.38 -6.20 -9.27
CA TYR A 18 -13.89 -5.97 -10.64
C TYR A 18 -12.64 -6.78 -10.97
N ASN A 19 -12.45 -7.07 -12.27
CA ASN A 19 -11.29 -7.81 -12.80
C ASN A 19 -11.10 -9.21 -12.20
N ASP A 20 -12.21 -9.92 -11.93
CA ASP A 20 -12.21 -11.27 -11.38
C ASP A 20 -11.58 -11.37 -9.96
N LEU A 21 -11.54 -10.26 -9.23
CA LEU A 21 -10.98 -10.21 -7.88
C LEU A 21 -11.98 -10.81 -6.87
N SER A 22 -11.65 -11.99 -6.35
CA SER A 22 -12.35 -12.58 -5.20
C SER A 22 -11.76 -12.05 -3.89
N LEU A 23 -12.62 -11.77 -2.91
CA LEU A 23 -12.24 -11.16 -1.64
C LEU A 23 -12.84 -11.94 -0.47
N TYR A 24 -12.01 -12.28 0.50
CA TYR A 24 -12.39 -13.03 1.70
C TYR A 24 -12.27 -12.12 2.92
N TRP A 25 -13.28 -12.13 3.77
CA TRP A 25 -13.37 -11.24 4.92
C TRP A 25 -13.51 -12.06 6.21
N GLU A 26 -12.94 -11.52 7.28
CA GLU A 26 -13.03 -12.06 8.63
C GLU A 26 -13.32 -10.93 9.63
N ASN A 27 -13.71 -11.32 10.84
CA ASN A 27 -13.92 -10.39 11.98
C ASN A 27 -14.77 -9.16 11.60
N GLY A 28 -15.80 -9.38 10.78
CA GLY A 28 -16.62 -8.32 10.21
C GLY A 28 -16.02 -7.72 8.93
N ARG A 29 -15.11 -6.74 9.05
CA ARG A 29 -14.65 -5.91 7.92
C ARG A 29 -13.15 -6.01 7.64
N GLN A 30 -12.47 -7.04 8.16
CA GLN A 30 -11.05 -7.28 7.88
C GLN A 30 -10.92 -8.14 6.63
N LEU A 31 -10.19 -7.66 5.61
CA LEU A 31 -9.95 -8.42 4.40
C LEU A 31 -8.88 -9.46 4.72
N SER A 32 -9.21 -10.75 4.82
CA SER A 32 -8.23 -11.80 5.15
C SER A 32 -7.46 -12.30 3.93
N GLY A 33 -7.98 -12.08 2.72
CA GLY A 33 -7.29 -12.45 1.49
C GLY A 33 -8.19 -12.44 0.28
N GLY A 34 -7.77 -13.12 -0.77
CA GLY A 34 -8.51 -13.15 -2.02
C GLY A 34 -7.80 -13.89 -3.15
N GLY A 35 -8.35 -13.73 -4.36
CA GLY A 35 -7.88 -14.40 -5.57
C GLY A 35 -8.06 -13.56 -6.83
N THR A 36 -7.05 -13.65 -7.70
CA THR A 36 -6.85 -12.95 -8.98
C THR A 36 -6.96 -11.43 -8.92
N GLY A 37 -6.04 -10.83 -8.17
CA GLY A 37 -5.70 -9.41 -8.25
C GLY A 37 -4.63 -9.08 -9.30
N ALA A 38 -4.03 -7.88 -9.23
CA ALA A 38 -3.13 -7.34 -10.25
C ALA A 38 -1.84 -8.18 -10.47
N ALA A 39 -1.39 -8.92 -9.46
CA ALA A 39 -0.23 -9.81 -9.54
C ALA A 39 -0.55 -11.19 -10.18
N GLY A 40 -1.83 -11.52 -10.32
CA GLY A 40 -2.29 -12.89 -10.48
C GLY A 40 -2.15 -13.72 -9.19
N GLY A 41 -2.96 -14.76 -9.06
CA GLY A 41 -2.91 -15.68 -7.92
C GLY A 41 -3.63 -15.17 -6.66
N SER A 42 -3.35 -15.82 -5.52
CA SER A 42 -3.95 -15.51 -4.23
C SER A 42 -3.09 -14.56 -3.40
N PHE A 43 -3.74 -13.83 -2.50
CA PHE A 43 -3.08 -13.04 -1.47
C PHE A 43 -3.78 -13.25 -0.12
N SER A 44 -3.07 -12.96 0.96
CA SER A 44 -3.58 -13.04 2.33
C SER A 44 -3.04 -11.91 3.20
N TYR A 45 -3.82 -11.54 4.21
CA TYR A 45 -3.48 -10.54 5.21
C TYR A 45 -3.75 -11.09 6.61
N ASP A 46 -2.77 -10.97 7.50
CA ASP A 46 -2.92 -11.31 8.91
C ASP A 46 -3.01 -10.03 9.74
N TYR A 47 -3.82 -10.04 10.78
CA TYR A 47 -4.07 -8.90 11.66
C TYR A 47 -3.76 -9.24 13.11
N ASN A 48 -3.39 -8.22 13.89
CA ASN A 48 -3.34 -8.34 15.35
C ASN A 48 -4.71 -8.09 15.99
N ASP A 49 -4.80 -8.25 17.32
CA ASP A 49 -6.03 -8.06 18.09
C ASP A 49 -6.59 -6.62 18.02
N ALA A 50 -5.77 -5.64 17.64
CA ALA A 50 -6.19 -4.25 17.41
C ALA A 50 -6.74 -4.03 15.98
N GLY A 51 -6.72 -5.06 15.13
CA GLY A 51 -7.16 -5.00 13.74
C GLY A 51 -6.17 -4.33 12.79
N LEU A 52 -4.91 -4.15 13.20
CA LEU A 52 -3.84 -3.66 12.33
C LEU A 52 -3.22 -4.82 11.58
N ARG A 53 -3.03 -4.66 10.27
CA ARG A 53 -2.40 -5.69 9.43
C ARG A 53 -0.94 -5.87 9.81
N VAL A 54 -0.57 -7.05 10.30
CA VAL A 54 0.79 -7.42 10.71
C VAL A 54 1.56 -8.22 9.67
N ARG A 55 0.86 -8.81 8.68
CA ARG A 55 1.50 -9.47 7.53
C ARG A 55 0.66 -9.33 6.27
N LYS A 56 1.33 -9.28 5.13
CA LYS A 56 0.75 -9.56 3.81
C LYS A 56 1.57 -10.60 3.08
N SER A 57 0.93 -11.47 2.31
CA SER A 57 1.58 -12.44 1.44
C SER A 57 0.86 -12.52 0.10
N GLY A 58 1.60 -12.68 -1.00
CA GLY A 58 1.01 -12.85 -2.33
C GLY A 58 2.07 -13.03 -3.42
N GLY A 59 1.71 -12.71 -4.67
CA GLY A 59 2.60 -12.85 -5.84
C GLY A 59 3.88 -12.00 -5.79
N PHE A 60 3.93 -10.99 -4.91
CA PHE A 60 5.11 -10.14 -4.69
C PHE A 60 5.92 -10.52 -3.44
N GLY A 61 5.68 -11.71 -2.87
CA GLY A 61 6.33 -12.18 -1.66
C GLY A 61 5.53 -11.87 -0.40
N THR A 62 6.20 -12.02 0.74
CA THR A 62 5.64 -11.74 2.07
C THR A 62 6.29 -10.50 2.67
N ILE A 63 5.48 -9.68 3.34
CA ILE A 63 5.93 -8.51 4.10
C ILE A 63 5.33 -8.59 5.51
N ASP A 64 6.19 -8.52 6.53
CA ASP A 64 5.83 -8.36 7.93
C ASP A 64 5.85 -6.87 8.32
N PHE A 65 4.88 -6.45 9.13
CA PHE A 65 4.68 -5.06 9.55
C PHE A 65 4.91 -4.87 11.05
N TYR A 66 5.55 -3.77 11.42
CA TYR A 66 5.90 -3.44 12.80
C TYR A 66 5.37 -2.05 13.16
N TYR A 67 4.59 -1.98 14.24
CA TYR A 67 3.88 -0.77 14.65
C TYR A 67 4.34 -0.26 16.02
N ASN A 68 4.17 1.04 16.25
CA ASN A 68 4.12 1.66 17.56
C ASN A 68 2.74 2.29 17.74
N GLY A 69 1.90 1.70 18.58
CA GLY A 69 0.47 2.01 18.58
C GLY A 69 -0.15 1.61 17.23
N ASP A 70 -0.78 2.57 16.56
CA ASP A 70 -1.36 2.44 15.21
C ASP A 70 -0.45 3.01 14.10
N GLN A 71 0.71 3.57 14.45
CA GLN A 71 1.69 4.09 13.50
C GLN A 71 2.59 2.97 12.98
N LEU A 72 2.61 2.77 11.65
CA LEU A 72 3.48 1.80 10.99
C LEU A 72 4.93 2.31 10.98
N LEU A 73 5.81 1.67 11.75
CA LEU A 73 7.21 2.08 11.86
C LEU A 73 8.12 1.40 10.84
N SER A 74 7.88 0.13 10.55
CA SER A 74 8.76 -0.63 9.66
C SER A 74 8.01 -1.74 8.95
N GLN A 75 8.55 -2.14 7.81
CA GLN A 75 8.16 -3.36 7.13
C GLN A 75 9.39 -4.14 6.66
N VAL A 76 9.31 -5.47 6.72
CA VAL A 76 10.40 -6.36 6.31
C VAL A 76 9.84 -7.42 5.36
N SER A 77 10.43 -7.51 4.17
CA SER A 77 10.10 -8.56 3.21
C SER A 77 10.76 -9.89 3.55
N ASP A 78 10.21 -10.98 3.02
CA ASP A 78 10.80 -12.34 3.09
C ASP A 78 12.21 -12.44 2.48
N THR A 79 12.55 -11.55 1.55
CA THR A 79 13.90 -11.43 0.97
C THR A 79 14.89 -10.63 1.84
N GLY A 80 14.43 -10.07 2.95
CA GLY A 80 15.24 -9.28 3.87
C GLY A 80 15.35 -7.79 3.52
N ILE A 81 14.61 -7.30 2.52
CA ILE A 81 14.46 -5.84 2.31
C ILE A 81 13.69 -5.27 3.50
N GLN A 82 14.29 -4.28 4.17
CA GLN A 82 13.69 -3.53 5.27
C GLN A 82 13.42 -2.10 4.84
N MET A 83 12.22 -1.60 5.16
CA MET A 83 11.87 -0.19 5.05
C MET A 83 11.44 0.35 6.40
N ASP A 84 12.16 1.34 6.93
CA ASP A 84 11.81 2.04 8.17
C ASP A 84 11.22 3.39 7.83
N PHE A 85 9.99 3.65 8.26
CA PHE A 85 9.25 4.86 7.91
C PHE A 85 9.60 6.01 8.87
N LEU A 86 9.83 7.18 8.29
CA LEU A 86 10.27 8.38 9.01
C LEU A 86 9.09 9.33 9.18
N TYR A 87 8.88 9.77 10.40
CA TYR A 87 7.83 10.72 10.78
C TYR A 87 8.43 11.95 11.44
N ASP A 88 7.79 13.10 11.28
CA ASP A 88 8.11 14.30 12.05
C ASP A 88 7.43 14.31 13.43
N ASP A 89 7.68 15.36 14.22
CA ASP A 89 7.11 15.53 15.56
C ASP A 89 5.58 15.66 15.58
N ALA A 90 4.96 15.91 14.42
CA ALA A 90 3.52 15.96 14.23
C ALA A 90 2.95 14.64 13.68
N GLU A 91 3.74 13.56 13.73
CA GLU A 91 3.39 12.22 13.23
C GLU A 91 3.12 12.18 11.71
N SER A 92 3.60 13.18 10.97
CA SER A 92 3.46 13.21 9.51
C SER A 92 4.57 12.39 8.86
N LEU A 93 4.19 11.48 7.96
CA LEU A 93 5.14 10.66 7.22
C LEU A 93 5.97 11.55 6.26
N ILE A 94 7.28 11.64 6.50
CA ILE A 94 8.19 12.50 5.74
C ILE A 94 9.14 11.73 4.81
N GLY A 95 9.35 10.43 5.04
CA GLY A 95 10.26 9.63 4.23
C GLY A 95 10.38 8.19 4.71
N PHE A 96 11.46 7.54 4.31
CA PHE A 96 11.81 6.20 4.75
C PHE A 96 13.31 5.92 4.60
N LEU A 97 13.80 4.94 5.34
CA LEU A 97 15.07 4.28 5.09
C LEU A 97 14.80 3.00 4.29
N TYR A 98 15.50 2.78 3.18
CA TYR A 98 15.50 1.52 2.45
C TYR A 98 16.85 0.83 2.68
N ASN A 99 16.85 -0.25 3.47
CA ASN A 99 18.07 -0.92 3.95
C ASN A 99 19.11 0.08 4.53
N GLY A 100 18.63 1.06 5.29
CA GLY A 100 19.45 2.12 5.90
C GLY A 100 19.75 3.34 5.02
N THR A 101 19.41 3.32 3.73
CA THR A 101 19.57 4.48 2.82
C THR A 101 18.34 5.38 2.90
N ALA A 102 18.52 6.67 3.19
CA ALA A 102 17.42 7.62 3.37
C ALA A 102 16.83 8.13 2.05
N TYR A 103 15.50 8.24 2.04
CA TYR A 103 14.68 8.83 0.98
C TYR A 103 13.58 9.70 1.58
N TYR A 104 13.20 10.77 0.89
CA TYR A 104 12.25 11.77 1.40
C TYR A 104 11.11 12.02 0.43
N TYR A 105 9.90 12.21 0.95
CA TYR A 105 8.72 12.41 0.11
C TYR A 105 8.56 13.86 -0.35
N VAL A 106 8.17 14.02 -1.61
CA VAL A 106 7.64 15.27 -2.17
C VAL A 106 6.13 15.16 -2.21
N ARG A 107 5.42 16.16 -1.66
CA ARG A 107 3.95 16.17 -1.58
C ARG A 107 3.31 17.32 -2.33
N ASN A 108 2.09 17.11 -2.83
CA ASN A 108 1.23 18.18 -3.31
C ASN A 108 0.34 18.74 -2.18
N LEU A 109 -0.51 19.73 -2.49
CA LEU A 109 -1.43 20.36 -1.51
C LEU A 109 -2.52 19.43 -0.95
N GLN A 110 -2.82 18.32 -1.63
CA GLN A 110 -3.76 17.29 -1.18
C GLN A 110 -3.09 16.25 -0.26
N ASN A 111 -1.78 16.43 0.00
CA ASN A 111 -0.88 15.50 0.68
C ASN A 111 -0.59 14.20 -0.07
N ASP A 112 -0.80 14.16 -1.39
CA ASP A 112 -0.36 13.03 -2.20
C ASP A 112 1.16 13.03 -2.32
N ILE A 113 1.78 11.87 -2.21
CA ILE A 113 3.21 11.70 -2.50
C ILE A 113 3.38 11.69 -4.02
N ILE A 114 3.95 12.76 -4.58
CA ILE A 114 4.14 12.94 -6.02
C ILE A 114 5.59 12.67 -6.46
N GLY A 115 6.50 12.47 -5.52
CA GLY A 115 7.88 12.14 -5.82
C GLY A 115 8.67 11.70 -4.59
N ILE A 116 9.89 11.23 -4.84
CA ILE A 116 10.84 10.79 -3.82
C ILE A 116 12.20 11.40 -4.15
N LEU A 117 12.83 12.00 -3.13
CA LEU A 117 14.19 12.53 -3.19
C LEU A 117 15.18 11.52 -2.59
N ASP A 118 16.38 11.46 -3.15
CA ASP A 118 17.53 10.82 -2.51
C ASP A 118 18.15 11.71 -1.42
N SER A 119 19.23 11.23 -0.78
CA SER A 119 19.95 11.97 0.27
C SER A 119 20.62 13.26 -0.20
N ASP A 120 20.87 13.37 -1.50
CA ASP A 120 21.48 14.56 -2.11
C ASP A 120 20.42 15.58 -2.56
N GLY A 121 19.14 15.26 -2.37
CA GLY A 121 18.01 16.11 -2.75
C GLY A 121 17.60 15.99 -4.22
N ASN A 122 18.10 15.00 -4.96
CA ASN A 122 17.68 14.76 -6.34
C ASN A 122 16.37 13.98 -6.35
N GLN A 123 15.42 14.40 -7.19
CA GLN A 123 14.19 13.65 -7.38
C GLN A 123 14.44 12.41 -8.24
N VAL A 124 14.40 11.24 -7.60
CA VAL A 124 14.70 9.93 -8.20
C VAL A 124 13.44 9.16 -8.60
N VAL A 125 12.27 9.56 -8.08
CA VAL A 125 10.96 9.00 -8.44
C VAL A 125 9.95 10.14 -8.59
N SER A 126 9.05 10.00 -9.57
CA SER A 126 7.86 10.84 -9.76
C SER A 126 6.63 9.98 -9.99
N TYR A 127 5.52 10.32 -9.34
CA TYR A 127 4.22 9.65 -9.50
C TYR A 127 3.19 10.61 -10.11
N VAL A 128 2.39 10.09 -11.02
CA VAL A 128 1.23 10.80 -11.60
C VAL A 128 -0.02 10.00 -11.31
N TYR A 129 -1.03 10.64 -10.75
CA TYR A 129 -2.33 10.04 -10.43
C TYR A 129 -3.44 10.69 -11.25
N ASP A 130 -4.55 10.00 -11.41
CA ASP A 130 -5.82 10.66 -11.73
C ASP A 130 -6.45 11.32 -10.49
N SER A 131 -7.63 11.90 -10.65
CA SER A 131 -8.35 12.60 -9.56
C SER A 131 -8.79 11.69 -8.41
N TRP A 132 -8.77 10.37 -8.61
CA TRP A 132 -9.22 9.37 -7.64
C TRP A 132 -8.06 8.58 -7.05
N GLY A 133 -6.82 8.92 -7.39
CA GLY A 133 -5.62 8.31 -6.82
C GLY A 133 -5.13 7.09 -7.58
N LYS A 134 -5.68 6.81 -8.76
CA LYS A 134 -5.20 5.73 -9.62
C LYS A 134 -3.87 6.16 -10.22
N LEU A 135 -2.84 5.34 -10.00
CA LEU A 135 -1.51 5.61 -10.53
C LEU A 135 -1.52 5.49 -12.06
N ILE A 136 -1.28 6.60 -12.75
CA ILE A 136 -1.16 6.69 -14.21
C ILE A 136 0.26 6.32 -14.65
N SER A 137 1.28 6.82 -13.94
CA SER A 137 2.68 6.52 -14.27
C SER A 137 3.62 6.73 -13.09
N THR A 138 4.65 5.90 -13.03
CA THR A 138 5.86 6.11 -12.23
C THR A 138 7.04 6.36 -13.16
N SER A 139 7.87 7.35 -12.88
CA SER A 139 9.07 7.68 -13.67
C SER A 139 10.21 8.14 -12.77
N GLY A 140 11.42 8.30 -13.33
CA GLY A 140 12.63 8.67 -12.59
C GLY A 140 13.69 7.57 -12.63
N SER A 141 14.90 7.89 -12.16
CA SER A 141 16.06 6.99 -12.21
C SER A 141 15.91 5.75 -11.33
N LEU A 142 15.09 5.81 -10.28
CA LEU A 142 14.81 4.70 -9.36
C LEU A 142 13.33 4.28 -9.37
N ALA A 143 12.63 4.52 -10.48
CA ALA A 143 11.21 4.18 -10.63
C ALA A 143 10.92 2.69 -10.38
N ASP A 144 11.73 1.80 -10.97
CA ASP A 144 11.52 0.35 -10.92
C ASP A 144 12.04 -0.30 -9.63
N THR A 145 12.73 0.46 -8.78
CA THR A 145 13.25 0.01 -7.50
C THR A 145 12.53 0.73 -6.37
N ILE A 146 12.99 1.92 -5.99
CA ILE A 146 12.43 2.72 -4.91
C ILE A 146 10.97 3.10 -5.19
N GLY A 147 10.67 3.46 -6.45
CA GLY A 147 9.31 3.84 -6.83
C GLY A 147 8.31 2.69 -6.76
N PHE A 148 8.76 1.49 -7.12
CA PHE A 148 7.98 0.25 -7.01
C PHE A 148 7.78 -0.16 -5.54
N GLN A 149 8.87 -0.18 -4.76
CA GLN A 149 8.90 -0.64 -3.36
C GLN A 149 8.13 0.28 -2.41
N ASN A 150 8.13 1.59 -2.67
CA ASN A 150 7.41 2.54 -1.83
C ASN A 150 5.88 2.26 -1.82
N PRO A 151 5.31 1.91 -0.65
CA PRO A 151 3.88 1.65 -0.55
C PRO A 151 3.06 2.93 -0.36
N PHE A 152 3.64 4.00 0.21
CA PHE A 152 2.88 5.21 0.53
C PHE A 152 2.76 6.12 -0.69
N ARG A 153 1.52 6.38 -1.13
CA ARG A 153 1.24 7.08 -2.39
C ARG A 153 0.14 8.15 -2.23
N TYR A 154 -0.99 7.99 -2.91
CA TYR A 154 -2.13 8.92 -2.87
C TYR A 154 -2.58 9.16 -1.43
N ARG A 155 -2.67 10.44 -1.04
CA ARG A 155 -2.97 10.92 0.33
C ARG A 155 -2.12 10.31 1.45
N GLY A 156 -0.97 9.72 1.13
CA GLY A 156 -0.16 8.97 2.08
C GLY A 156 -0.77 7.63 2.52
N TYR A 157 -1.70 7.06 1.77
CA TYR A 157 -2.23 5.72 2.05
C TYR A 157 -1.28 4.62 1.57
N TYR A 158 -1.34 3.47 2.24
CA TYR A 158 -0.53 2.31 1.92
C TYR A 158 -1.13 1.58 0.71
N TYR A 159 -0.41 1.50 -0.40
CA TYR A 159 -0.83 0.84 -1.63
C TYR A 159 -0.44 -0.64 -1.64
N ASP A 160 -1.44 -1.51 -1.83
CA ASP A 160 -1.25 -2.94 -2.00
C ASP A 160 -1.10 -3.29 -3.48
N GLN A 161 0.10 -3.69 -3.88
CA GLN A 161 0.40 -4.05 -5.26
C GLN A 161 -0.42 -5.22 -5.78
N GLU A 162 -0.73 -6.18 -4.91
CA GLU A 162 -1.47 -7.40 -5.23
C GLU A 162 -2.95 -7.15 -5.55
N THR A 163 -3.58 -6.12 -4.98
CA THR A 163 -4.99 -5.76 -5.23
C THR A 163 -5.14 -4.50 -6.07
N GLY A 164 -4.19 -3.58 -6.01
CA GLY A 164 -4.33 -2.22 -6.52
C GLY A 164 -5.08 -1.29 -5.58
N PHE A 165 -5.42 -1.74 -4.36
CA PHE A 165 -6.16 -0.94 -3.38
C PHE A 165 -5.22 -0.20 -2.44
N TYR A 166 -5.77 0.81 -1.80
CA TYR A 166 -5.16 1.48 -0.66
C TYR A 166 -5.72 0.90 0.64
N TYR A 167 -4.84 0.48 1.54
CA TYR A 167 -5.17 0.09 2.91
C TYR A 167 -5.19 1.33 3.82
N LEU A 168 -6.34 1.57 4.45
CA LEU A 168 -6.60 2.69 5.37
C LEU A 168 -6.87 2.18 6.80
N GLN A 169 -6.24 1.07 7.19
CA GLN A 169 -6.40 0.36 8.46
C GLN A 169 -7.78 -0.28 8.66
N SER A 170 -8.82 0.54 8.69
CA SER A 170 -10.22 0.13 8.92
C SER A 170 -11.00 -0.20 7.65
N ARG A 171 -10.44 0.14 6.48
CA ARG A 171 -11.09 -0.05 5.18
C ARG A 171 -10.08 -0.13 4.04
N TYR A 172 -10.55 -0.57 2.89
CA TYR A 172 -9.83 -0.59 1.63
C TYR A 172 -10.46 0.41 0.65
N TYR A 173 -9.63 1.13 -0.09
CA TYR A 173 -10.05 2.09 -1.10
C TYR A 173 -9.56 1.64 -2.48
N ASP A 174 -10.50 1.39 -3.38
CA ASP A 174 -10.26 1.18 -4.81
C ASP A 174 -10.24 2.54 -5.53
N PRO A 175 -9.09 2.96 -6.10
CA PRO A 175 -8.95 4.27 -6.76
C PRO A 175 -9.50 4.34 -8.20
#